data_AF-A0A4Y8WCX1-F1
#
_entry.id   AF-A0A4Y8WCX1-F1
#
_cell.length_a   1.000
_cell.length_b   1.000
_cell.length_c   1.000
_cell.angle_alpha   90.00
_cell.angle_beta   90.00
_cell.angle_gamma   90.00
#
_symmetry.space_group_name_H-M   'P 1'
#
loop_
_entity.id
_entity.type
_entity.pdbx_description
1 polymer ?
#
loop_
_entity_poly.entity_id
_entity_poly.type
_entity_poly.pdbx_seq_one_letter_code
_entity_poly.pdbx_strand_id
1 'polypeptide(L)'
;MQQNKGFTLIELIVVIVILGVIAVIAAPRFLNLNKDAKANTMLNVGAGMESALTLLYSQAVIEGQDIGDGEVTIGGVTVPLLNGYPSVDGNDTFEQINAQVQVWFNIDSVGKNVIETDPNAAPFFIDKKSSRNQIYIFFSGAPTDGDRTEYGCQVRYQNPENEGPLVRVLTDAC
;
A
#
# COMPACT_ATOMS: atom_id res chain seq x y z
N MET A 1 13.12 8.24 -62.45
CA MET A 1 12.35 7.16 -61.82
C MET A 1 13.17 6.62 -60.65
N GLN A 2 12.79 6.93 -59.42
CA GLN A 2 13.41 6.32 -58.24
C GLN A 2 12.88 4.90 -58.12
N GLN A 3 13.79 3.91 -58.11
CA GLN A 3 13.43 2.53 -57.84
C GLN A 3 13.07 2.40 -56.36
N ASN A 4 11.78 2.21 -56.06
CA ASN A 4 11.36 1.74 -54.75
C ASN A 4 11.90 0.32 -54.58
N LYS A 5 13.01 0.18 -53.84
CA LYS A 5 13.47 -1.12 -53.34
C LYS A 5 12.43 -1.62 -52.35
N GLY A 6 11.60 -2.57 -52.79
CA GLY A 6 10.68 -3.27 -51.90
C GLY A 6 11.45 -4.05 -50.84
N PHE A 7 10.86 -4.17 -49.65
CA PHE A 7 11.39 -4.98 -48.55
C PHE A 7 11.48 -6.46 -48.98
N THR A 8 12.58 -7.15 -48.68
CA THR A 8 12.69 -8.57 -49.02
C THR A 8 11.95 -9.44 -48.01
N LEU A 9 11.38 -10.56 -48.47
CA LEU A 9 10.73 -11.53 -47.55
C LEU A 9 11.72 -12.07 -46.51
N ILE A 10 13.00 -12.22 -46.88
CA ILE A 10 14.03 -12.70 -45.96
C ILE A 10 14.36 -11.67 -44.88
N GLU A 11 14.41 -10.37 -45.20
CA GLU A 11 14.59 -9.32 -44.18
C GLU A 11 13.45 -9.34 -43.15
N LEU A 12 12.20 -9.51 -43.60
CA LEU A 12 11.07 -9.59 -42.68
C LEU A 12 11.17 -10.82 -41.77
N ILE A 13 11.54 -11.98 -42.33
CA ILE A 13 11.70 -13.23 -41.57
C ILE A 13 12.83 -13.11 -40.54
N VAL A 14 13.98 -12.54 -40.91
CA VAL A 14 15.10 -12.37 -39.99
C VAL A 14 14.72 -11.46 -38.82
N VAL A 15 13.96 -10.38 -39.07
CA VAL A 15 13.51 -9.47 -38.01
C VAL A 15 12.58 -10.18 -37.02
N ILE A 16 11.57 -10.93 -37.48
CA ILE A 16 10.67 -11.65 -36.58
C ILE A 16 11.40 -12.75 -35.78
N VAL A 17 12.41 -13.40 -36.36
CA VAL A 17 13.23 -14.41 -35.66
C VAL A 17 14.05 -13.75 -34.56
N ILE A 18 14.70 -12.61 -34.84
CA ILE A 18 15.47 -11.87 -33.84
C ILE A 18 14.56 -11.40 -32.70
N LEU A 19 13.39 -10.82 -33.02
CA LEU A 19 12.41 -10.41 -32.01
C LEU A 19 11.91 -11.60 -31.18
N GLY A 20 11.71 -12.76 -31.81
CA GLY A 20 11.31 -13.99 -31.13
C GLY A 20 12.34 -14.46 -30.10
N VAL A 21 13.63 -14.46 -30.44
CA VAL A 21 14.71 -14.86 -29.51
C VAL A 21 14.80 -13.90 -28.31
N ILE A 22 14.73 -12.59 -28.57
CA ILE A 22 14.79 -11.58 -27.50
C ILE A 22 13.58 -11.70 -26.57
N ALA A 23 12.39 -11.95 -27.11
CA ALA A 23 11.16 -12.09 -26.33
C ALA A 23 11.24 -13.26 -25.34
N VAL A 24 11.77 -14.43 -25.76
CA VAL A 24 11.88 -15.62 -24.91
C VAL A 24 12.82 -15.39 -23.72
N ILE A 25 13.93 -14.66 -23.92
CA ILE A 25 14.88 -14.36 -22.84
C ILE A 25 14.37 -13.23 -21.92
N ALA A 26 13.70 -12.22 -22.48
CA ALA A 26 13.23 -11.05 -21.73
C ALA A 26 11.97 -11.33 -20.88
N ALA A 27 11.04 -12.17 -21.37
CA ALA A 27 9.77 -12.45 -20.70
C ALA A 27 9.91 -12.90 -19.23
N PRO A 28 10.71 -13.92 -18.86
CA PRO A 28 10.81 -14.36 -17.46
C PRO A 28 11.40 -13.27 -16.55
N ARG A 29 12.37 -12.50 -17.05
CA ARG A 29 12.96 -11.39 -16.29
C ARG A 29 11.97 -10.26 -16.05
N PHE A 30 11.19 -9.90 -17.07
CA PHE A 30 10.16 -8.85 -16.96
C PHE A 30 9.09 -9.21 -15.92
N LEU A 31 8.65 -10.47 -15.86
CA LEU A 31 7.67 -10.92 -14.87
C LEU A 31 8.21 -10.80 -13.43
N ASN A 32 9.45 -11.19 -13.18
CA ASN A 32 10.07 -11.10 -11.85
C ASN A 32 10.25 -9.63 -11.40
N LEU A 33 10.68 -8.75 -12.31
CA LEU A 33 10.87 -7.32 -11.99
C LEU A 33 9.58 -6.65 -11.49
N ASN A 34 8.42 -7.02 -12.03
CA ASN A 34 7.14 -6.48 -11.56
C ASN A 34 6.80 -6.92 -10.13
N LYS A 35 7.08 -8.18 -9.79
CA LYS A 35 6.87 -8.70 -8.43
C LYS A 35 7.82 -8.03 -7.44
N ASP A 36 9.10 -7.97 -7.78
CA ASP A 36 10.12 -7.30 -6.96
C ASP A 36 9.79 -5.82 -6.76
N ALA A 37 9.30 -5.13 -7.79
CA ALA A 37 8.87 -3.74 -7.69
C ALA A 37 7.69 -3.56 -6.72
N LYS A 38 6.69 -4.46 -6.75
CA LYS A 38 5.56 -4.42 -5.80
C LYS A 38 6.00 -4.69 -4.37
N ALA A 39 6.85 -5.70 -4.17
CA ALA A 39 7.41 -6.04 -2.86
C ALA A 39 8.22 -4.86 -2.29
N ASN A 40 9.11 -4.26 -3.08
CA ASN A 40 9.89 -3.10 -2.67
C ASN A 40 9.02 -1.88 -2.37
N THR A 41 7.93 -1.69 -3.12
CA THR A 41 6.98 -0.61 -2.82
C THR A 41 6.31 -0.82 -1.46
N MET A 42 5.87 -2.05 -1.13
CA MET A 42 5.30 -2.34 0.19
C MET A 42 6.30 -2.16 1.33
N LEU A 43 7.56 -2.53 1.11
CA LEU A 43 8.65 -2.26 2.07
C LEU A 43 8.85 -0.76 2.29
N ASN A 44 8.83 0.03 1.22
CA ASN A 44 8.93 1.49 1.32
C ASN A 44 7.73 2.11 2.04
N VAL A 45 6.52 1.62 1.78
CA VAL A 45 5.31 2.05 2.49
C VAL A 45 5.42 1.74 3.98
N GLY A 46 5.88 0.54 4.35
CA GLY A 46 6.09 0.16 5.75
C GLY A 46 7.12 1.03 6.46
N ALA A 47 8.28 1.26 5.84
CA ALA A 47 9.32 2.14 6.40
C ALA A 47 8.84 3.60 6.53
N GLY A 48 8.09 4.10 5.55
CA GLY A 48 7.47 5.42 5.60
C GLY A 48 6.45 5.53 6.75
N MET A 49 5.66 4.47 6.97
CA MET A 49 4.71 4.40 8.07
C MET A 49 5.41 4.43 9.44
N GLU A 50 6.51 3.70 9.63
CA GLU A 50 7.29 3.76 10.88
C GLU A 50 7.83 5.17 11.16
N SER A 51 8.33 5.85 10.12
CA SER A 51 8.77 7.25 10.24
C SER A 51 7.61 8.18 10.61
N ALA A 52 6.45 8.01 9.99
CA ALA A 52 5.26 8.79 10.27
C ALA A 52 4.75 8.59 11.71
N LEU A 53 4.74 7.34 12.18
CA LEU A 53 4.36 6.99 13.55
C LEU A 53 5.28 7.66 14.58
N THR A 54 6.58 7.75 14.30
CA THR A 54 7.55 8.42 15.19
C THR A 54 7.23 9.91 15.32
N LEU A 55 6.86 10.57 14.21
CA LEU A 55 6.47 11.98 14.21
C LEU A 55 5.15 12.19 14.96
N LEU A 56 4.16 11.33 14.70
CA LEU A 56 2.87 11.39 15.38
C LEU A 56 3.01 11.17 16.89
N TYR A 57 3.81 10.20 17.31
CA TYR A 57 4.10 9.96 18.72
C TYR A 57 4.77 11.17 19.38
N SER A 58 5.70 11.82 18.67
CA SER A 58 6.33 13.06 19.17
C SER A 58 5.30 14.16 19.38
N GLN A 59 4.32 14.29 18.48
CA GLN A 59 3.21 15.23 18.65
C GLN A 59 2.31 14.84 19.83
N ALA A 60 1.97 13.55 19.97
CA ALA A 60 1.16 13.07 21.08
C ALA A 60 1.79 13.37 22.44
N VAL A 61 3.11 13.19 22.58
CA VAL A 61 3.86 13.54 23.80
C VAL A 61 3.80 15.04 24.10
N ILE A 62 3.93 15.89 23.07
CA ILE A 62 3.83 17.35 23.23
C ILE A 62 2.42 17.76 23.72
N GLU A 63 1.39 17.06 23.27
CA GLU A 63 -0.01 17.29 23.63
C GLU A 63 -0.46 16.54 24.90
N GLY A 64 0.44 15.75 25.52
CA GLY A 64 0.14 14.96 26.72
C GLY A 64 -0.84 13.80 26.49
N GLN A 65 -0.86 13.27 25.27
CA GLN A 65 -1.73 12.18 24.78
C GLN A 65 -0.95 10.87 24.60
N ASP A 66 0.20 10.73 25.26
CA ASP A 66 1.13 9.59 25.12
C ASP A 66 0.81 8.40 26.03
N ILE A 67 -0.21 8.50 26.88
CA ILE A 67 -0.60 7.46 27.85
C ILE A 67 -2.11 7.22 27.81
N GLY A 68 -2.51 5.95 27.71
CA GLY A 68 -3.92 5.55 27.69
C GLY A 68 -4.63 5.96 26.40
N ASP A 69 -5.95 6.09 26.48
CA ASP A 69 -6.76 6.61 25.38
C ASP A 69 -6.58 8.13 25.26
N GLY A 70 -6.37 8.58 24.04
CA GLY A 70 -6.19 10.00 23.74
C GLY A 70 -6.61 10.32 22.31
N GLU A 71 -6.44 11.58 21.92
CA GLU A 71 -6.70 12.02 20.55
C GLU A 71 -5.82 13.21 20.18
N VAL A 72 -5.50 13.32 18.89
CA VAL A 72 -4.79 14.47 18.32
C VAL A 72 -5.51 14.96 17.09
N THR A 73 -5.59 16.28 16.89
CA THR A 73 -6.19 16.86 15.69
C THR A 73 -5.11 17.34 14.72
N ILE A 74 -5.07 16.76 13.52
CA ILE A 74 -4.11 17.11 12.46
C ILE A 74 -4.90 17.49 11.22
N GLY A 75 -4.69 18.71 10.72
CA GLY A 75 -5.38 19.18 9.51
C GLY A 75 -6.92 19.20 9.62
N GLY A 76 -7.46 19.32 10.83
CA GLY A 76 -8.91 19.28 11.08
C GLY A 76 -9.51 17.87 11.18
N VAL A 77 -8.69 16.82 11.13
CA VAL A 77 -9.09 15.43 11.35
C VAL A 77 -8.63 14.99 12.74
N THR A 78 -9.55 14.48 13.54
CA THR A 78 -9.24 13.86 14.84
C THR A 78 -8.77 12.43 14.63
N VAL A 79 -7.58 12.14 15.12
CA VAL A 79 -6.94 10.82 15.11
C VAL A 79 -6.99 10.27 16.53
N PRO A 80 -7.75 9.18 16.78
CA PRO A 80 -7.75 8.55 18.08
C PRO A 80 -6.40 7.86 18.33
N LEU A 81 -5.94 7.91 19.57
CA LEU A 81 -4.65 7.38 20.01
C LEU A 81 -4.83 6.38 21.15
N LEU A 82 -3.89 5.45 21.24
CA LEU A 82 -3.66 4.59 22.39
C LEU A 82 -2.16 4.60 22.68
N ASN A 83 -1.80 5.08 23.87
CA ASN A 83 -0.41 5.25 24.31
C ASN A 83 0.44 6.05 23.29
N GLY A 84 -0.14 7.13 22.73
CA GLY A 84 0.53 8.03 21.80
C GLY A 84 0.63 7.57 20.34
N TYR A 85 0.06 6.41 20.00
CA TYR A 85 0.04 5.89 18.63
C TYR A 85 -1.39 5.73 18.11
N PRO A 86 -1.63 5.76 16.79
CA PRO A 86 -2.97 5.59 16.22
C PRO A 86 -3.70 4.39 16.82
N SER A 87 -4.94 4.60 17.22
CA SER A 87 -5.87 3.55 17.53
C SER A 87 -6.95 3.49 16.45
N VAL A 88 -7.66 2.37 16.39
CA VAL A 88 -8.73 2.14 15.43
C VAL A 88 -10.04 2.06 16.20
N ASP A 89 -10.91 3.06 16.02
CA ASP A 89 -12.25 3.00 16.59
C ASP A 89 -13.08 1.93 15.83
N GLY A 90 -13.89 1.19 16.57
CA GLY A 90 -14.94 0.31 16.04
C GLY A 90 -15.92 1.06 15.15
N ASN A 91 -16.22 2.30 15.50
CA ASN A 91 -17.28 3.11 14.88
C ASN A 91 -16.84 3.83 13.60
N ASP A 92 -15.53 3.99 13.37
CA ASP A 92 -15.02 4.67 12.18
C ASP A 92 -15.52 3.99 10.89
N THR A 93 -15.97 4.76 9.92
CA THR A 93 -16.17 4.26 8.55
C THR A 93 -14.81 4.02 7.86
N PHE A 94 -14.83 3.37 6.69
CA PHE A 94 -13.61 3.16 5.90
C PHE A 94 -13.01 4.48 5.39
N GLU A 95 -13.84 5.50 5.15
CA GLU A 95 -13.39 6.83 4.77
C GLU A 95 -12.81 7.60 5.96
N GLN A 96 -13.41 7.46 7.15
CA GLN A 96 -12.88 8.09 8.36
C GLN A 96 -11.49 7.56 8.70
N ILE A 97 -11.31 6.23 8.72
CA ILE A 97 -9.98 5.65 8.98
C ILE A 97 -8.98 6.00 7.87
N ASN A 98 -9.41 6.08 6.60
CA ASN A 98 -8.53 6.55 5.52
C ASN A 98 -8.09 8.00 5.74
N ALA A 99 -9.02 8.90 6.05
CA ALA A 99 -8.70 10.29 6.33
C ALA A 99 -7.77 10.45 7.54
N GLN A 100 -8.00 9.69 8.61
CA GLN A 100 -7.11 9.63 9.76
C GLN A 100 -5.71 9.16 9.36
N VAL A 101 -5.57 8.08 8.58
CA VAL A 101 -4.27 7.60 8.10
C VAL A 101 -3.56 8.67 7.27
N GLN A 102 -4.26 9.33 6.34
CA GLN A 102 -3.67 10.31 5.44
C GLN A 102 -3.09 11.54 6.15
N VAL A 103 -3.65 11.96 7.29
CA VAL A 103 -3.16 13.15 7.99
C VAL A 103 -1.85 12.93 8.73
N TRP A 104 -1.56 11.71 9.20
CA TRP A 104 -0.27 11.39 9.83
C TRP A 104 0.69 10.65 8.89
N PHE A 105 0.18 9.94 7.89
CA PHE A 105 0.94 9.25 6.85
C PHE A 105 0.45 9.65 5.48
N ASN A 106 1.15 10.60 4.86
CA ASN A 106 0.81 11.17 3.55
C ASN A 106 0.96 10.16 2.40
N ILE A 107 -0.05 9.29 2.24
CA ILE A 107 -0.16 8.27 1.19
C ILE A 107 -1.38 8.51 0.32
N ASP A 108 -1.22 8.27 -0.98
CA ASP A 108 -2.33 8.30 -1.94
C ASP A 108 -3.19 7.05 -1.80
N SER A 109 -4.28 7.17 -1.02
CA SER A 109 -5.14 6.05 -0.66
C SER A 109 -6.62 6.45 -0.56
N VAL A 110 -7.48 5.45 -0.69
CA VAL A 110 -8.91 5.55 -0.42
C VAL A 110 -9.36 4.51 0.61
N GLY A 111 -10.55 4.67 1.16
CA GLY A 111 -11.18 3.63 1.96
C GLY A 111 -11.53 2.40 1.11
N LYS A 112 -11.51 1.21 1.71
CA LYS A 112 -11.89 -0.05 1.06
C LYS A 112 -13.20 0.03 0.26
N ASN A 113 -14.23 0.64 0.80
CA ASN A 113 -15.53 0.74 0.14
C ASN A 113 -15.47 1.52 -1.19
N VAL A 114 -14.51 2.44 -1.34
CA VAL A 114 -14.29 3.16 -2.60
C VAL A 114 -13.66 2.22 -3.62
N ILE A 115 -12.63 1.46 -3.25
CA ILE A 115 -11.93 0.56 -4.17
C ILE A 115 -12.80 -0.62 -4.63
N GLU A 116 -13.76 -1.04 -3.80
CA GLU A 116 -14.79 -2.02 -4.17
C GLU A 116 -15.67 -1.55 -5.34
N THR A 117 -15.85 -0.24 -5.49
CA THR A 117 -16.67 0.37 -6.56
C THR A 117 -15.85 0.91 -7.72
N ASP A 118 -14.65 1.45 -7.45
CA ASP A 118 -13.72 1.98 -8.44
C ASP A 118 -12.29 1.53 -8.12
N PRO A 119 -11.81 0.44 -8.76
CA PRO A 119 -10.44 -0.05 -8.58
C PRO A 119 -9.33 0.92 -9.02
N ASN A 120 -9.66 2.04 -9.69
CA ASN A 120 -8.68 3.01 -10.17
C ASN A 120 -8.67 4.31 -9.35
N ALA A 121 -9.44 4.40 -8.27
CA ALA A 121 -9.59 5.63 -7.49
C ALA A 121 -8.27 6.11 -6.85
N ALA A 122 -7.40 5.18 -6.45
CA ALA A 122 -6.07 5.44 -5.89
C ALA A 122 -5.16 4.21 -6.07
N PRO A 123 -3.82 4.33 -5.95
CA PRO A 123 -2.91 3.19 -6.01
C PRO A 123 -3.00 2.27 -4.79
N PHE A 124 -3.45 2.79 -3.65
CA PHE A 124 -3.62 2.04 -2.41
C PHE A 124 -5.03 2.19 -1.83
N PHE A 125 -5.42 1.23 -0.99
CA PHE A 125 -6.59 1.39 -0.14
C PHE A 125 -6.29 1.00 1.31
N ILE A 126 -7.03 1.63 2.21
CA ILE A 126 -6.98 1.38 3.65
C ILE A 126 -8.13 0.48 4.05
N ASP A 127 -7.80 -0.54 4.82
CA ASP A 127 -8.76 -1.41 5.50
C ASP A 127 -8.39 -1.48 6.99
N LYS A 128 -9.34 -1.91 7.84
CA LYS A 128 -9.16 -1.96 9.27
C LYS A 128 -9.73 -3.23 9.90
N LYS A 129 -9.21 -3.55 11.09
CA LYS A 129 -9.81 -4.52 12.02
C LYS A 129 -9.82 -3.93 13.43
N SER A 130 -10.90 -3.24 13.77
CA SER A 130 -11.03 -2.52 15.05
C SER A 130 -10.85 -3.41 16.27
N SER A 131 -11.38 -4.65 16.26
CA SER A 131 -11.26 -5.57 17.39
C SER A 131 -9.82 -5.98 17.74
N ARG A 132 -8.85 -5.65 16.89
CA ARG A 132 -7.42 -5.94 17.09
C ARG A 132 -6.54 -4.70 17.00
N ASN A 133 -7.15 -3.51 16.95
CA ASN A 133 -6.47 -2.25 16.74
C ASN A 133 -5.48 -2.30 15.55
N GLN A 134 -5.99 -2.70 14.37
CA GLN A 134 -5.18 -2.96 13.18
C GLN A 134 -5.62 -2.13 11.98
N ILE A 135 -4.63 -1.60 11.27
CA ILE A 135 -4.76 -0.90 9.99
C ILE A 135 -4.00 -1.68 8.94
N TYR A 136 -4.57 -1.80 7.76
CA TYR A 136 -4.01 -2.51 6.63
C TYR A 136 -3.92 -1.59 5.42
N ILE A 137 -2.80 -1.66 4.70
CA ILE A 137 -2.61 -0.97 3.42
C ILE A 137 -2.37 -2.02 2.34
N PHE A 138 -3.15 -1.92 1.28
CA PHE A 138 -3.11 -2.80 0.12
C PHE A 138 -2.95 -1.99 -1.16
N PHE A 139 -2.44 -2.63 -2.21
CA PHE A 139 -2.61 -2.10 -3.57
C PHE A 139 -4.08 -2.15 -4.00
N SER A 140 -4.49 -1.23 -4.87
CA SER A 140 -5.86 -1.18 -5.41
C SER A 140 -6.34 -2.46 -6.10
N GLY A 141 -5.43 -3.24 -6.70
CA GLY A 141 -5.74 -4.51 -7.32
C GLY A 141 -5.81 -5.72 -6.36
N ALA A 142 -5.68 -5.50 -5.05
CA ALA A 142 -5.79 -6.58 -4.07
C ALA A 142 -7.28 -6.97 -3.83
N PRO A 143 -7.55 -8.23 -3.42
CA PRO A 143 -8.91 -8.64 -3.09
C PRO A 143 -9.48 -7.80 -1.93
N THR A 144 -10.76 -7.46 -2.03
CA THR A 144 -11.49 -6.72 -1.01
C THR A 144 -12.37 -7.63 -0.17
N ASP A 145 -12.71 -8.82 -0.65
CA ASP A 145 -13.55 -9.81 0.01
C ASP A 145 -12.74 -10.97 0.63
N GLY A 146 -13.02 -11.31 1.90
CA GLY A 146 -12.36 -12.42 2.59
C GLY A 146 -11.53 -12.01 3.82
N ASP A 147 -10.72 -12.96 4.32
CA ASP A 147 -9.85 -12.74 5.47
C ASP A 147 -8.55 -12.02 5.04
N ARG A 148 -8.33 -10.83 5.61
CA ARG A 148 -7.17 -9.97 5.35
C ARG A 148 -5.84 -10.65 5.65
N THR A 149 -5.85 -11.67 6.51
CA THR A 149 -4.65 -12.43 6.89
C THR A 149 -4.19 -13.41 5.81
N GLU A 150 -5.03 -13.71 4.82
CA GLU A 150 -4.68 -14.57 3.69
C GLU A 150 -3.96 -13.79 2.56
N TYR A 151 -3.97 -12.46 2.62
CA TYR A 151 -3.30 -11.61 1.64
C TYR A 151 -1.81 -11.50 1.95
N GLY A 152 -0.96 -12.01 1.05
CA GLY A 152 0.50 -12.01 1.22
C GLY A 152 1.22 -10.76 0.72
N CYS A 153 0.53 -9.71 0.26
CA CYS A 153 1.14 -8.45 -0.20
C CYS A 153 0.46 -7.25 0.47
N GLN A 154 0.97 -6.83 1.64
CA GLN A 154 0.33 -5.80 2.46
C GLN A 154 1.28 -5.17 3.49
N VAL A 155 0.94 -3.97 3.95
CA VAL A 155 1.47 -3.39 5.19
C VAL A 155 0.41 -3.48 6.26
N ARG A 156 0.75 -4.06 7.41
CA ARG A 156 -0.12 -4.19 8.58
C ARG A 156 0.47 -3.43 9.75
N TYR A 157 -0.26 -2.45 10.23
CA TYR A 157 -0.03 -1.81 11.52
C TYR A 157 -0.92 -2.45 12.58
N GLN A 158 -0.38 -2.59 13.79
CA GLN A 158 -1.13 -3.02 14.98
C GLN A 158 -0.66 -2.24 16.20
N ASN A 159 -1.58 -1.83 17.07
CA ASN A 159 -1.26 -1.21 18.36
C ASN A 159 -2.02 -1.89 19.50
N PRO A 160 -1.64 -3.12 19.86
CA PRO A 160 -2.21 -3.80 21.02
C PRO A 160 -1.89 -3.05 22.32
N GLU A 161 -2.83 -3.06 23.26
CA GLU A 161 -2.73 -2.36 24.56
C GLU A 161 -1.44 -2.64 25.35
N ASN A 162 -0.86 -3.84 25.21
CA ASN A 162 0.22 -4.31 26.07
C ASN A 162 1.58 -4.48 25.36
N GLU A 163 1.66 -4.38 24.03
CA GLU A 163 2.90 -4.67 23.27
C GLU A 163 3.42 -3.46 22.47
N GLY A 164 2.68 -2.35 22.46
CA GLY A 164 3.03 -1.15 21.69
C GLY A 164 2.81 -1.33 20.17
N PRO A 165 3.10 -0.29 19.37
CA PRO A 165 2.86 -0.32 17.94
C PRO A 165 3.85 -1.27 17.23
N LEU A 166 3.34 -2.01 16.26
CA LEU A 166 4.15 -2.86 15.38
C LEU A 166 3.69 -2.66 13.94
N VAL A 167 4.64 -2.39 13.05
CA VAL A 167 4.44 -2.43 11.60
C VAL A 167 5.02 -3.73 11.07
N ARG A 168 4.23 -4.45 10.27
CA ARG A 168 4.66 -5.68 9.59
C ARG A 168 4.35 -5.56 8.11
N VAL A 169 5.36 -5.77 7.28
CA VAL A 169 5.22 -5.86 5.82
C VAL A 169 5.21 -7.33 5.41
N LEU A 170 4.22 -7.72 4.61
CA LEU A 170 4.16 -9.04 3.97
C LEU A 170 4.35 -8.85 2.48
N THR A 171 5.25 -9.63 1.89
CA THR A 171 5.58 -9.55 0.45
C THR A 171 5.50 -10.90 -0.29
N ASP A 172 5.08 -11.96 0.40
CA ASP A 172 5.09 -13.34 -0.11
C ASP A 172 4.19 -13.55 -1.34
N ALA A 173 3.13 -12.74 -1.48
CA ALA A 173 2.18 -12.81 -2.60
C ALA A 173 2.19 -11.55 -3.49
N CYS A 174 3.26 -10.74 -3.41
CA CYS A 174 3.53 -9.73 -4.44
C CYS A 174 4.07 -10.42 -5.73
#